data_AF-A0A8A1MEX1-F1
#
_entry.id   AF-A0A8A1MEX1-F1
#
_cell.length_a   1.000
_cell.length_b   1.000
_cell.length_c   1.000
_cell.angle_alpha   90.00
_cell.angle_beta   90.00
_cell.angle_gamma   90.00
#
_symmetry.space_group_name_H-M   'P 1'
#
loop_
_entity.id
_entity.type
_entity.pdbx_description
1 polymer ?
#
loop_
_entity_poly.entity_id
_entity_poly.type
_entity_poly.pdbx_seq_one_letter_code
_entity_poly.pdbx_strand_id
1 'polypeptide(L)'
;MGGEADGANLPIPIADLTEIATDACDAALEDVQSYDHEQVGQWSSHIINTVLQSLIEATTPDQPDDDAETDNPQPPPYRFNVNCTIIQQGVTAPDTPESREKVGKRGMHSASGAYWDVSRDGMWTFKYPNAEDKGLDLVLNIVWFGAN
;
A
#
# COMPACT_ATOMS: atom_id res chain seq x y z
N MET A 1 7.85 -10.20 19.67
CA MET A 1 6.74 -10.89 18.99
C MET A 1 6.03 -9.82 18.17
N GLY A 2 6.04 -9.94 16.85
CA GLY A 2 5.52 -8.92 15.95
C GLY A 2 4.01 -8.87 16.03
N GLY A 3 3.48 -7.73 16.46
CA GLY A 3 2.05 -7.47 16.39
C GLY A 3 1.71 -7.13 14.95
N GLU A 4 1.11 -8.09 14.23
CA GLU A 4 0.12 -7.72 13.21
C GLU A 4 -0.94 -6.84 13.89
N ALA A 5 -1.53 -5.91 13.13
CA ALA A 5 -2.54 -4.99 13.64
C ALA A 5 -3.71 -5.77 14.26
N ASP A 6 -3.69 -5.94 15.58
CA ASP A 6 -4.85 -6.34 16.35
C ASP A 6 -5.89 -5.24 16.16
N GLY A 7 -7.16 -5.60 15.89
CA GLY A 7 -8.19 -4.70 15.34
C GLY A 7 -8.54 -3.45 16.18
N ALA A 8 -7.85 -3.22 17.29
CA ALA A 8 -8.04 -2.09 18.20
C ALA A 8 -7.38 -0.78 17.74
N ASN A 9 -6.39 -0.80 16.84
CA ASN A 9 -5.57 0.39 16.51
C ASN A 9 -5.49 0.71 15.02
N LEU A 10 -6.48 0.29 14.24
CA LEU A 10 -6.52 0.54 12.81
C LEU A 10 -7.05 1.97 12.54
N PRO A 11 -6.41 2.77 11.66
CA PRO A 11 -6.88 4.11 11.33
C PRO A 11 -8.19 4.08 10.55
N ILE A 12 -8.38 3.05 9.72
CA ILE A 12 -9.60 2.72 8.98
C ILE A 12 -9.75 1.19 8.93
N PRO A 13 -10.96 0.65 8.67
CA PRO A 13 -11.18 -0.78 8.48
C PRO A 13 -10.23 -1.42 7.46
N ILE A 14 -9.86 -2.70 7.69
CA ILE A 14 -9.00 -3.46 6.76
C ILE A 14 -9.63 -3.59 5.37
N ALA A 15 -10.98 -3.67 5.30
CA ALA A 15 -11.70 -3.68 4.04
C ALA A 15 -11.38 -2.43 3.21
N ASP A 16 -11.46 -1.26 3.82
CA ASP A 16 -11.19 0.04 3.19
C ASP A 16 -9.70 0.17 2.82
N LEU A 17 -8.78 -0.30 3.67
CA LEU A 17 -7.35 -0.38 3.32
C LEU A 17 -7.11 -1.25 2.09
N THR A 18 -7.84 -2.37 1.99
CA THR A 18 -7.74 -3.31 0.88
C THR A 18 -8.29 -2.70 -0.40
N GLU A 19 -9.41 -1.99 -0.33
CA GLU A 19 -10.00 -1.26 -1.45
C GLU A 19 -9.06 -0.18 -1.95
N ILE A 20 -8.60 0.73 -1.08
CA ILE A 20 -7.65 1.80 -1.42
C ILE A 20 -6.38 1.24 -2.07
N ALA A 21 -5.80 0.17 -1.51
CA ALA A 21 -4.59 -0.44 -2.04
C ALA A 21 -4.83 -1.11 -3.40
N THR A 22 -5.99 -1.75 -3.58
CA THR A 22 -6.38 -2.40 -4.83
C THR A 22 -6.57 -1.37 -5.93
N ASP A 23 -7.39 -0.35 -5.68
CA ASP A 23 -7.70 0.71 -6.64
C ASP A 23 -6.44 1.47 -7.08
N ALA A 24 -5.55 1.78 -6.14
CA ALA A 24 -4.28 2.43 -6.46
C ALA A 24 -3.38 1.56 -7.36
N CYS A 25 -3.36 0.25 -7.12
CA CYS A 25 -2.59 -0.69 -7.94
C CYS A 25 -3.23 -0.91 -9.32
N ASP A 26 -4.55 -1.05 -9.39
CA ASP A 26 -5.30 -1.18 -10.64
C ASP A 26 -5.10 0.05 -11.51
N ALA A 27 -5.28 1.25 -10.97
CA ALA A 27 -5.07 2.51 -11.70
C ALA A 27 -3.63 2.66 -12.23
N ALA A 28 -2.63 2.24 -11.46
CA ALA A 28 -1.23 2.34 -11.88
C ALA A 28 -0.82 1.29 -12.92
N LEU A 29 -1.52 0.16 -12.98
CA LEU A 29 -1.16 -0.99 -13.82
C LEU A 29 -2.20 -1.30 -14.90
N GLU A 30 -3.20 -0.44 -15.10
CA GLU A 30 -4.32 -0.63 -16.04
C GLU A 30 -3.81 -1.01 -17.44
N ASP A 31 -2.94 -0.17 -18.02
CA ASP A 31 -2.39 -0.36 -19.36
C ASP A 31 -1.13 -1.24 -19.42
N VAL A 32 -0.69 -1.78 -18.28
CA VAL A 32 0.57 -2.54 -18.19
C VAL A 32 0.36 -3.99 -18.60
N GLN A 33 1.05 -4.44 -19.66
CA GLN A 33 0.96 -5.83 -20.13
C GLN A 33 2.10 -6.72 -19.61
N SER A 34 3.25 -6.14 -19.32
CA SER A 34 4.41 -6.85 -18.79
C SER A 34 5.26 -5.92 -17.93
N TYR A 35 6.07 -6.52 -17.05
CA TYR A 35 7.08 -5.78 -16.30
C TYR A 35 7.99 -4.97 -17.22
N ASP A 36 8.15 -3.69 -16.90
CA ASP A 36 9.09 -2.76 -17.54
C ASP A 36 9.89 -2.05 -16.44
N HIS A 37 11.20 -2.29 -16.42
CA HIS A 37 12.08 -1.76 -15.40
C HIS A 37 12.15 -0.22 -15.41
N GLU A 38 12.02 0.41 -16.57
CA GLU A 38 12.11 1.86 -16.71
C GLU A 38 10.87 2.55 -16.12
N GLN A 39 9.73 1.86 -16.12
CA GLN A 39 8.44 2.39 -15.66
C GLN A 39 8.17 2.11 -14.18
N VAL A 40 8.90 1.17 -13.56
CA VAL A 40 8.72 0.81 -12.13
C VAL A 40 8.74 2.02 -11.21
N GLY A 41 9.64 2.98 -11.44
CA GLY A 41 9.72 4.19 -10.63
C GLY A 41 8.46 5.07 -10.74
N GLN A 42 7.85 5.14 -11.93
CA GLN A 42 6.60 5.84 -12.16
C GLN A 42 5.44 5.11 -11.49
N TRP A 43 5.31 3.80 -11.70
CA TRP A 43 4.25 3.00 -11.09
C TRP A 43 4.28 3.05 -9.57
N SER A 44 5.45 2.83 -8.96
CA SER A 44 5.57 2.87 -7.49
C SER A 44 5.24 4.24 -6.94
N SER A 45 5.69 5.32 -7.61
CA SER A 45 5.40 6.68 -7.18
C SER A 45 3.91 7.01 -7.29
N HIS A 46 3.25 6.57 -8.37
CA HIS A 46 1.82 6.79 -8.54
C HIS A 46 1.03 6.07 -7.43
N ILE A 47 1.31 4.78 -7.19
CA ILE A 47 0.65 4.00 -6.15
C ILE A 47 0.85 4.62 -4.77
N ILE A 48 2.09 4.97 -4.40
CA ILE A 48 2.40 5.58 -3.10
C ILE A 48 1.60 6.87 -2.91
N ASN A 49 1.58 7.74 -3.91
CA ASN A 49 0.87 9.03 -3.82
C ASN A 49 -0.65 8.83 -3.73
N THR A 50 -1.22 7.94 -4.53
CA THR A 50 -2.67 7.66 -4.50
C THR A 50 -3.08 7.10 -3.14
N VAL A 51 -2.37 6.08 -2.63
CA VAL A 51 -2.65 5.49 -1.31
C VAL A 51 -2.54 6.55 -0.21
N LEU A 52 -1.50 7.38 -0.21
CA LEU A 52 -1.34 8.45 0.79
C LEU A 52 -2.50 9.44 0.75
N GLN A 53 -2.93 9.87 -0.44
CA GLN A 53 -4.04 10.80 -0.60
C GLN A 53 -5.35 10.20 -0.06
N SER A 54 -5.67 8.97 -0.45
CA SER A 54 -6.87 8.28 0.03
C SER A 54 -6.88 8.03 1.54
N LEU A 55 -5.72 7.67 2.13
CA LEU A 55 -5.59 7.50 3.58
C LEU A 55 -5.81 8.83 4.34
N ILE A 56 -5.25 9.93 3.81
CA ILE A 56 -5.43 11.25 4.42
C ILE A 56 -6.90 11.66 4.33
N GLU A 57 -7.54 11.49 3.17
CA GLU A 57 -8.95 11.81 2.98
C GLU A 57 -9.85 10.99 3.92
N ALA A 58 -9.64 9.68 3.99
CA ALA A 58 -10.44 8.78 4.81
C ALA A 58 -10.27 8.99 6.33
N THR A 59 -9.18 9.65 6.77
CA THR A 59 -8.88 9.86 8.19
C THR A 59 -8.98 11.31 8.64
N THR A 60 -9.16 12.26 7.72
CA THR A 60 -9.35 13.66 8.07
C THR A 60 -10.79 13.84 8.58
N PRO A 61 -10.99 14.35 9.82
CA PRO A 61 -12.33 14.57 10.36
C PRO A 61 -13.09 15.61 9.53
N ASP A 62 -14.40 15.39 9.31
CA ASP A 62 -15.28 16.42 8.78
C ASP A 62 -15.26 17.63 9.74
N GLN A 63 -14.92 18.80 9.20
CA GLN A 63 -14.90 20.04 9.97
C GLN A 63 -16.35 20.40 10.32
N PRO A 64 -16.71 20.63 11.60
CA PRO A 64 -18.07 21.05 11.92
C PRO A 64 -18.34 22.43 11.30
N ASP A 65 -19.47 22.56 10.61
CA ASP A 65 -20.03 23.79 10.01
C ASP A 65 -20.41 24.88 11.06
N ASP A 66 -19.95 24.79 12.31
CA ASP A 66 -20.32 25.73 13.35
C ASP A 66 -19.39 26.95 13.33
N ASP A 67 -20.01 28.11 13.09
CA ASP A 67 -19.50 29.50 13.15
C ASP A 67 -18.82 29.85 14.50
N ALA A 68 -17.72 29.17 14.81
CA ALA A 68 -16.78 29.59 15.84
C ALA A 68 -15.39 29.68 15.20
N GLU A 69 -14.88 30.91 15.07
CA GLU A 69 -13.46 31.19 14.85
C GLU A 69 -12.65 30.56 16.00
N THR A 70 -12.43 29.25 15.95
CA THR A 70 -11.28 28.64 16.61
C THR A 70 -10.15 28.66 15.60
N ASP A 71 -9.27 29.64 15.76
CA ASP A 71 -8.04 29.90 15.00
C ASP A 71 -6.98 28.76 15.11
N ASN A 72 -7.41 27.54 15.43
CA ASN A 72 -6.60 26.36 15.65
C ASN A 72 -7.16 25.18 14.84
N PRO A 73 -6.68 24.95 13.60
CA PRO A 73 -7.03 23.76 12.85
C PRO A 73 -6.68 22.51 13.67
N GLN A 74 -7.61 21.57 13.78
CA GLN A 74 -7.36 20.31 14.46
C GLN A 74 -6.21 19.58 13.72
N PRO A 75 -5.14 19.16 14.43
CA PRO A 75 -4.00 18.54 13.77
C PRO A 75 -4.40 17.21 13.11
N PRO A 76 -3.75 16.80 12.01
CA PRO A 76 -4.00 15.52 11.36
C PRO A 76 -3.85 14.36 12.36
N PRO A 77 -4.83 13.44 12.46
CA PRO A 77 -4.84 12.40 13.49
C PRO A 77 -3.80 11.30 13.27
N TYR A 78 -3.24 11.20 12.06
CA TYR A 78 -2.24 10.20 11.72
C TYR A 78 -1.13 10.76 10.83
N ARG A 79 0.05 10.15 10.94
CA ARG A 79 1.12 10.25 9.95
C ARG A 79 1.30 8.90 9.29
N PHE A 80 1.50 8.87 7.98
CA PHE A 80 1.59 7.64 7.21
C PHE A 80 2.96 7.46 6.55
N ASN A 81 3.40 6.21 6.44
CA ASN A 81 4.49 5.78 5.58
C ASN A 81 3.98 4.64 4.69
N VAL A 82 4.14 4.78 3.37
CA VAL A 82 3.77 3.76 2.39
C VAL A 82 5.02 3.30 1.67
N ASN A 83 5.32 2.02 1.77
CA ASN A 83 6.39 1.35 1.03
C ASN A 83 5.76 0.49 -0.07
N CYS A 84 6.22 0.68 -1.31
CA CYS A 84 5.81 -0.11 -2.46
C CYS A 84 7.02 -0.88 -3.01
N THR A 85 6.90 -2.20 -3.06
CA THR A 85 7.92 -3.10 -3.62
C THR A 85 7.34 -3.81 -4.84
N ILE A 86 7.91 -3.53 -6.02
CA ILE A 86 7.57 -4.19 -7.29
C ILE A 86 8.67 -5.19 -7.64
N ILE A 87 8.30 -6.43 -7.89
CA ILE A 87 9.21 -7.56 -8.07
C ILE A 87 8.96 -8.14 -9.45
N GLN A 88 9.99 -8.18 -10.29
CA GLN A 88 9.92 -8.92 -11.53
C GLN A 88 9.87 -10.43 -11.24
N GLN A 89 8.82 -11.09 -11.72
CA GLN A 89 8.76 -12.55 -11.76
C GLN A 89 9.34 -13.03 -13.10
N GLY A 90 9.96 -14.22 -13.08
CA GLY A 90 11.01 -14.57 -14.04
C GLY A 90 10.71 -14.31 -15.52
N VAL A 91 11.71 -13.79 -16.21
CA VAL A 91 11.67 -13.51 -17.64
C VAL A 91 11.60 -14.84 -18.39
N THR A 92 10.51 -15.12 -19.10
CA THR A 92 10.63 -16.02 -20.25
C THR A 92 10.51 -15.21 -21.52
N ALA A 93 11.39 -15.50 -22.48
CA ALA A 93 11.20 -15.07 -23.85
C ALA A 93 9.78 -15.42 -24.32
N PRO A 94 9.11 -14.55 -25.09
CA PRO A 94 7.70 -14.69 -25.47
C PRO A 94 7.36 -15.97 -26.28
N ASP A 95 8.35 -16.76 -26.70
CA ASP A 95 8.20 -17.82 -27.70
C ASP A 95 7.89 -19.24 -27.17
N THR A 96 7.59 -19.44 -25.87
CA THR A 96 7.14 -20.77 -25.41
C THR A 96 6.01 -20.72 -24.37
N PRO A 97 4.78 -21.14 -24.72
CA PRO A 97 3.62 -21.11 -23.81
C PRO A 97 3.74 -22.09 -22.62
N GLU A 98 4.63 -23.09 -22.68
CA GLU A 98 4.87 -24.06 -21.59
C GLU A 98 5.76 -23.52 -20.45
N SER A 99 6.22 -22.27 -20.53
CA SER A 99 7.24 -21.71 -19.64
C SER A 99 6.69 -20.89 -18.47
N ARG A 100 5.51 -20.28 -18.59
CA ARG A 100 4.99 -19.34 -17.56
C ARG A 100 4.67 -20.03 -16.23
N GLU A 101 4.11 -21.25 -16.26
CA GLU A 101 3.89 -22.05 -15.04
C GLU A 101 5.18 -22.67 -14.47
N LYS A 102 6.25 -22.78 -15.27
CA LYS A 102 7.55 -23.34 -14.86
C LYS A 102 8.54 -22.28 -14.37
N VAL A 103 8.22 -21.00 -14.53
CA VAL A 103 9.04 -19.90 -14.04
C VAL A 103 8.83 -19.82 -12.54
N GLY A 104 9.79 -20.38 -11.79
CA GLY A 104 9.77 -20.33 -10.33
C GLY A 104 9.65 -18.89 -9.84
N LYS A 105 8.71 -18.65 -8.92
CA LYS A 105 8.62 -17.38 -8.21
C LYS A 105 9.87 -17.19 -7.36
N ARG A 106 10.47 -16.00 -7.40
CA ARG A 106 11.59 -15.68 -6.52
C ARG A 106 11.09 -15.67 -5.08
N GLY A 107 11.71 -16.44 -4.20
CA GLY A 107 11.42 -16.38 -2.77
C GLY A 107 11.80 -15.00 -2.21
N MET A 108 10.86 -14.31 -1.58
CA MET A 108 11.10 -13.06 -0.89
C MET A 108 10.44 -13.11 0.49
N HIS A 109 11.23 -12.84 1.53
CA HIS A 109 10.75 -12.70 2.90
C HIS A 109 11.06 -11.28 3.37
N SER A 110 10.04 -10.56 3.82
CA SER A 110 10.16 -9.22 4.39
C SER A 110 9.59 -9.24 5.81
N ALA A 111 10.29 -8.61 6.74
CA ALA A 111 9.85 -8.42 8.10
C ALA A 111 10.25 -7.02 8.57
N SER A 112 9.32 -6.34 9.22
CA SER A 112 9.50 -5.00 9.77
C SER A 112 9.32 -5.04 11.27
N GLY A 113 10.16 -4.31 11.99
CA GLY A 113 10.07 -4.13 13.44
C GLY A 113 10.20 -2.66 13.79
N ALA A 114 9.53 -2.23 14.86
CA ALA A 114 9.53 -0.85 15.29
C ALA A 114 9.46 -0.75 16.82
N TYR A 115 9.92 0.39 17.32
CA TYR A 115 9.71 0.82 18.71
C TYR A 115 8.73 1.99 18.67
N TRP A 116 7.47 1.74 19.06
CA TRP A 116 6.36 2.66 18.87
C TRP A 116 5.28 2.47 19.93
N ASP A 117 4.21 3.27 19.88
CA ASP A 117 3.05 3.10 20.75
C ASP A 117 2.14 1.99 20.22
N VAL A 118 2.17 0.83 20.87
CA VAL A 118 1.38 -0.36 20.51
C VAL A 118 -0.12 -0.18 20.66
N SER A 119 -0.61 0.95 21.18
CA SER A 119 -2.04 1.25 21.29
C SER A 119 -2.58 2.13 20.16
N ARG A 120 -1.72 2.60 19.25
CA ARG A 120 -2.10 3.63 18.26
C ARG A 120 -1.37 3.49 16.94
N ASP A 121 -0.12 3.05 17.01
CA ASP A 121 0.75 2.85 15.86
C ASP A 121 0.62 1.41 15.37
N GLY A 122 0.83 1.22 14.08
CA GLY A 122 0.71 -0.10 13.49
C GLY A 122 1.19 -0.14 12.05
N MET A 123 1.20 -1.36 11.52
CA MET A 123 1.48 -1.61 10.12
C MET A 123 0.52 -2.63 9.54
N TRP A 124 0.30 -2.53 8.24
CA TRP A 124 -0.46 -3.49 7.45
C TRP A 124 0.26 -3.74 6.15
N THR A 125 0.38 -5.02 5.78
CA THR A 125 1.03 -5.45 4.54
C THR A 125 0.00 -6.07 3.61
N PHE A 126 0.08 -5.70 2.33
CA PHE A 126 -0.82 -6.13 1.28
C PHE A 126 -0.03 -6.67 0.10
N LYS A 127 -0.40 -7.86 -0.38
CA LYS A 127 0.11 -8.40 -1.63
C LYS A 127 -0.98 -8.24 -2.69
N TYR A 128 -0.68 -7.50 -3.74
CA TYR A 128 -1.63 -7.24 -4.82
C TYR A 128 -1.84 -8.50 -5.68
N PRO A 129 -3.09 -8.98 -5.86
CA PRO A 129 -3.35 -10.24 -6.52
C PRO A 129 -3.30 -10.17 -8.06
N ASN A 130 -3.58 -9.02 -8.68
CA ASN A 130 -3.82 -8.95 -10.14
C ASN A 130 -2.56 -8.59 -10.97
N ALA A 131 -1.38 -8.72 -10.38
CA ALA A 131 -0.11 -8.43 -11.07
C ALA A 131 0.58 -9.67 -11.67
N GLU A 132 0.19 -10.87 -11.26
CA GLU A 132 0.90 -12.11 -11.63
C GLU A 132 0.92 -12.34 -13.14
N ASP A 133 -0.20 -12.11 -13.82
CA ASP A 133 -0.32 -12.26 -15.29
C ASP A 133 0.56 -11.26 -16.06
N LYS A 134 0.95 -10.15 -15.41
CA LYS A 134 1.86 -9.12 -15.96
C LYS A 134 3.34 -9.47 -15.71
N GLY A 135 3.63 -10.63 -15.13
CA GLY A 135 4.98 -11.08 -14.82
C GLY A 135 5.64 -10.29 -13.67
N LEU A 136 4.85 -9.74 -12.75
CA LEU A 136 5.35 -9.04 -11.58
C LEU A 136 4.55 -9.41 -10.32
N ASP A 137 5.19 -9.32 -9.16
CA ASP A 137 4.53 -9.31 -7.86
C ASP A 137 4.62 -7.89 -7.30
N LEU A 138 3.58 -7.46 -6.59
CA LEU A 138 3.56 -6.15 -5.94
C LEU A 138 3.15 -6.31 -4.48
N VAL A 139 3.96 -5.75 -3.59
CA VAL A 139 3.72 -5.75 -2.14
C VAL A 139 3.73 -4.31 -1.64
N LEU A 140 2.67 -3.93 -0.93
CA LEU A 140 2.54 -2.67 -0.22
C LEU A 140 2.69 -2.91 1.29
N ASN A 141 3.40 -2.02 1.96
CA ASN A 141 3.44 -1.95 3.42
C ASN A 141 3.05 -0.53 3.85
N ILE A 142 1.96 -0.42 4.58
CA ILE A 142 1.41 0.82 5.09
C ILE A 142 1.67 0.85 6.59
N VAL A 143 2.33 1.89 7.06
CA VAL A 143 2.60 2.15 8.48
C VAL A 143 1.91 3.44 8.86
N TRP A 144 1.25 3.45 10.02
CA TRP A 144 0.63 4.66 10.56
C TRP A 144 1.16 4.95 11.97
N PHE A 145 1.16 6.24 12.29
CA PHE A 145 1.52 6.75 13.59
C PHE A 145 0.40 7.67 14.08
N GLY A 146 -0.27 7.31 15.17
CA GLY A 146 -1.33 8.11 15.76
C GLY A 146 -0.79 9.42 16.36
N ALA A 147 -1.48 10.53 16.13
CA ALA A 147 -1.17 11.83 16.70
C ALA A 147 -2.07 12.10 17.92
N ASN A 148 -1.48 12.09 19.11
CA ASN A 148 -1.99 12.52 20.43
C ASN A 148 -3.25 11.89 20.99
#